data_AF-M0ZUL4-F1
#
_entry.id   AF-M0ZUL4-F1
#
_cell.length_a   1.000
_cell.length_b   1.000
_cell.length_c   1.000
_cell.angle_alpha   90.00
_cell.angle_beta   90.00
_cell.angle_gamma   90.00
#
_symmetry.space_group_name_H-M   'P 1'
#
loop_
_entity.id
_entity.type
_entity.pdbx_description
1 polymer ?
#
loop_
_entity_poly.entity_id
_entity_poly.type
_entity_poly.pdbx_seq_one_letter_code
_entity_poly.pdbx_strand_id
1 'polypeptide(L)'
;MKAWCHMVLLAGSEDATSDIVDEAITFFRANIFFKNFDYKSSADKLLIYLTLYINLALKRLEGCRTLAEGKKSIINLGLEKIVIPGEAGFPFPGLFASPKSQQDAGKLCFATLLSSN
;
A
#
# COMPACT_ATOMS: atom_id res chain seq x y z
N MET A 1 -9.83 -0.78 19.09
CA MET A 1 -9.58 0.37 18.18
C MET A 1 -9.09 1.61 18.93
N LYS A 2 -9.71 2.06 20.04
CA LYS A 2 -9.19 3.20 20.83
C LYS A 2 -7.77 2.97 21.41
N ALA A 3 -7.47 1.75 21.85
CA ALA A 3 -6.12 1.37 22.30
C ALA A 3 -5.07 1.38 21.16
N TRP A 4 -5.52 1.21 19.91
CA TRP A 4 -4.67 1.20 18.72
C TRP A 4 -4.27 2.63 18.33
N CYS A 5 -5.22 3.56 18.38
CA CYS A 5 -4.96 4.99 18.19
C CYS A 5 -4.03 5.55 19.28
N HIS A 6 -4.15 5.07 20.53
CA HIS A 6 -3.25 5.46 21.62
C HIS A 6 -1.85 4.85 21.51
N MET A 7 -1.70 3.66 20.93
CA MET A 7 -0.38 3.07 20.63
C MET A 7 0.30 3.78 19.45
N VAL A 8 -0.47 4.20 18.44
CA VAL A 8 -0.01 5.01 17.31
C VAL A 8 0.48 6.40 17.79
N LEU A 9 -0.20 7.00 18.76
CA LEU A 9 0.22 8.28 19.35
C LEU A 9 1.52 8.21 20.17
N LEU A 10 1.88 7.04 20.70
CA LEU A 10 3.13 6.82 21.45
C LEU A 10 4.32 6.43 20.56
N ALA A 11 4.07 6.01 19.31
CA ALA A 11 5.12 5.73 18.32
C ALA A 11 5.48 6.95 17.46
N GLY A 12 4.74 8.06 17.61
CA GLY A 12 4.87 9.27 16.78
C GLY A 12 5.89 10.30 17.25
N SER A 13 6.75 9.99 18.23
CA SER A 13 7.84 10.89 18.61
C SER A 13 9.19 10.37 18.13
N GLU A 14 9.76 11.15 17.20
CA GLU A 14 11.17 11.22 16.80
C GLU A 14 11.61 10.32 15.64
N ASP A 15 11.30 10.76 14.41
CA ASP A 15 12.31 10.94 13.35
C ASP A 15 11.69 11.71 12.19
N ALA A 16 12.24 12.88 11.84
CA ALA A 16 11.80 13.67 10.67
C ALA A 16 12.08 12.97 9.31
N THR A 17 12.48 11.70 9.36
CA THR A 17 12.82 10.85 8.22
C THR A 17 11.83 9.70 7.99
N SER A 18 10.88 9.47 8.91
CA SER A 18 9.87 8.40 8.73
C SER A 18 8.80 8.85 7.74
N ASP A 19 8.64 8.11 6.65
CA ASP A 19 7.60 8.37 5.65
C ASP A 19 6.43 7.37 5.72
N ILE A 20 5.43 7.55 4.86
CA ILE A 20 4.22 6.70 4.83
C ILE A 20 4.51 5.24 4.48
N VAL A 21 5.62 4.97 3.78
CA VAL A 21 6.07 3.61 3.46
C VAL A 21 6.66 2.97 4.71
N ASP A 22 7.46 3.70 5.48
CA ASP A 22 8.01 3.23 6.75
C ASP A 22 6.90 2.90 7.76
N GLU A 23 5.89 3.77 7.85
CA GLU A 23 4.69 3.52 8.66
C GLU A 23 3.96 2.25 8.19
N ALA A 24 3.73 2.11 6.88
CA ALA A 24 3.04 0.94 6.32
C ALA A 24 3.79 -0.37 6.61
N ILE A 25 5.12 -0.39 6.49
CA ILE A 25 5.97 -1.54 6.81
C ILE A 25 5.90 -1.83 8.32
N THR A 26 5.98 -0.80 9.16
CA THR A 26 5.91 -0.92 10.62
C THR A 26 4.58 -1.53 11.06
N PHE A 27 3.46 -1.07 10.48
CA PHE A 27 2.13 -1.58 10.82
C PHE A 27 1.75 -2.88 10.10
N PHE A 28 2.50 -3.29 9.07
CA PHE A 28 2.17 -4.45 8.24
C PHE A 28 1.91 -5.72 9.05
N ARG A 29 2.80 -6.03 10.01
CA ARG A 29 2.70 -7.24 10.85
C ARG A 29 1.43 -7.26 11.70
N ALA A 30 0.94 -6.11 12.14
CA ALA A 30 -0.32 -6.02 12.88
C ALA A 30 -1.52 -6.06 11.92
N ASN A 31 -1.43 -5.37 10.79
CA ASN A 31 -2.52 -5.17 9.85
C ASN A 31 -2.94 -6.44 9.10
N ILE A 32 -1.99 -7.34 8.80
CA ILE A 32 -2.26 -8.54 8.00
C ILE A 32 -3.20 -9.56 8.65
N PHE A 33 -3.41 -9.47 9.98
CA PHE A 33 -4.35 -10.35 10.70
C PHE A 33 -5.81 -9.88 10.63
N PHE A 34 -6.05 -8.63 10.24
CA PHE A 34 -7.39 -8.07 10.18
C PHE A 34 -8.02 -8.33 8.82
N LYS A 35 -9.18 -8.99 8.83
CA LYS A 35 -9.98 -9.21 7.61
C LYS A 35 -10.73 -7.95 7.16
N ASN A 36 -11.04 -7.06 8.11
CA ASN A 36 -11.83 -5.87 7.87
C ASN A 36 -11.05 -4.64 8.34
N PHE A 37 -10.98 -3.61 7.48
CA PHE A 37 -10.36 -2.33 7.79
C PHE A 37 -11.39 -1.22 7.60
N ASP A 38 -11.70 -0.47 8.65
CA ASP A 38 -12.62 0.68 8.62
C ASP A 38 -11.85 1.91 8.12
N TYR A 39 -11.93 2.19 6.82
CA TYR A 39 -11.24 3.32 6.19
C TYR A 39 -12.10 4.58 6.27
N LYS A 40 -11.51 5.70 6.70
CA LYS A 40 -12.20 6.99 6.87
C LYS A 40 -11.59 8.11 6.04
N SER A 41 -10.31 7.97 5.72
CA SER A 41 -9.50 8.98 5.04
C SER A 41 -8.93 8.46 3.71
N SER A 42 -8.52 9.38 2.85
CA SER A 42 -7.68 9.07 1.68
C SER A 42 -6.34 8.45 2.09
N ALA A 43 -5.79 8.83 3.25
CA ALA A 43 -4.58 8.25 3.81
C ALA A 43 -4.77 6.76 4.16
N ASP A 44 -5.94 6.38 4.68
CA ASP A 44 -6.26 4.98 4.99
C ASP A 44 -6.30 4.11 3.72
N LYS A 45 -6.83 4.67 2.62
CA LYS A 45 -6.84 3.97 1.31
C LYS A 45 -5.42 3.73 0.80
N LEU A 46 -4.51 4.71 1.00
CA LEU A 46 -3.11 4.56 0.68
C LEU A 46 -2.46 3.47 1.56
N LEU A 47 -2.74 3.45 2.86
CA LEU A 47 -2.23 2.42 3.77
C LEU A 47 -2.70 1.00 3.40
N ILE A 48 -3.96 0.84 3.00
CA ILE A 48 -4.50 -0.43 2.48
C ILE A 48 -3.75 -0.84 1.21
N TYR A 49 -3.54 0.10 0.29
CA TYR A 49 -2.83 -0.15 -0.96
C TYR A 49 -1.36 -0.56 -0.72
N LEU A 50 -0.66 0.14 0.17
CA LEU A 50 0.71 -0.21 0.59
C LEU A 50 0.76 -1.60 1.24
N THR A 51 -0.23 -1.93 2.08
CA THR A 51 -0.35 -3.27 2.70
C THR A 51 -0.52 -4.38 1.64
N LEU A 52 -1.31 -4.14 0.59
CA LEU A 52 -1.40 -5.06 -0.55
C LEU A 52 -0.06 -5.19 -1.28
N TYR A 53 0.62 -4.06 -1.53
CA TYR A 53 1.88 -4.05 -2.28
C TYR A 53 2.99 -4.78 -1.53
N ILE A 54 3.08 -4.62 -0.21
CA ILE A 54 4.00 -5.38 0.65
C ILE A 54 3.69 -6.88 0.56
N ASN A 55 2.42 -7.30 0.57
CA ASN A 55 2.06 -8.70 0.37
C ASN A 55 2.52 -9.26 -0.99
N LEU A 56 2.38 -8.47 -2.05
CA LEU A 56 2.83 -8.86 -3.40
C LEU A 56 4.35 -8.99 -3.46
N ALA A 57 5.07 -8.04 -2.85
CA ALA A 57 6.52 -8.08 -2.72
C ALA A 57 6.99 -9.33 -1.95
N LEU A 58 6.35 -9.66 -0.82
CA LEU A 58 6.67 -10.86 -0.04
C LEU A 58 6.45 -12.15 -0.82
N LYS A 59 5.33 -12.27 -1.56
CA LYS A 59 5.10 -13.42 -2.45
C LYS A 59 6.17 -13.56 -3.53
N ARG A 60 6.64 -12.43 -4.06
CA ARG A 60 7.72 -12.42 -5.06
C ARG A 60 9.07 -12.82 -4.45
N LEU A 61 9.30 -12.44 -3.19
CA LEU A 61 10.52 -12.76 -2.45
C LEU A 61 10.56 -14.21 -1.93
N GLU A 62 9.41 -14.86 -1.74
CA GLU A 62 9.30 -16.25 -1.23
C GLU A 62 10.18 -17.24 -2.01
N GLY A 63 10.34 -17.03 -3.33
CA GLY A 63 11.19 -17.86 -4.19
C GLY A 63 12.66 -17.43 -4.29
N CYS A 64 13.05 -16.28 -3.73
CA CYS A 64 14.40 -15.74 -3.85
C CYS A 64 15.29 -16.27 -2.73
N ARG A 65 16.49 -16.78 -3.06
CA ARG A 65 17.41 -17.36 -2.06
C ARG A 65 18.57 -16.44 -1.70
N THR A 66 18.80 -15.40 -2.49
CA THR A 66 19.86 -14.43 -2.26
C THR A 66 19.32 -13.00 -2.22
N LEU A 67 20.04 -12.12 -1.52
CA LEU A 67 19.72 -10.69 -1.48
C LEU A 67 19.74 -10.05 -2.89
N ALA A 68 20.68 -10.48 -3.75
CA ALA A 68 20.81 -9.95 -5.10
C ALA A 68 19.60 -10.32 -5.98
N GLU A 69 19.15 -11.57 -5.91
CA GLU A 69 17.93 -12.04 -6.58
C GLU A 69 16.70 -11.29 -6.06
N GLY A 70 16.56 -11.20 -4.72
CA GLY A 70 15.45 -10.49 -4.10
C GLY A 70 15.37 -9.03 -4.53
N LYS A 71 16.51 -8.31 -4.49
CA LYS A 71 16.59 -6.91 -4.97
C LYS A 71 16.16 -6.78 -6.43
N LYS A 72 16.69 -7.63 -7.31
CA LYS A 72 16.31 -7.64 -8.73
C LYS A 72 14.81 -7.92 -8.91
N SER A 73 14.27 -8.86 -8.15
CA SER A 73 12.87 -9.28 -8.24
C SER A 73 11.91 -8.17 -7.81
N ILE A 74 12.24 -7.43 -6.75
CA ILE A 74 11.46 -6.27 -6.28
C ILE A 74 11.58 -5.08 -7.23
N ILE A 75 12.77 -4.80 -7.78
CA ILE A 75 12.93 -3.75 -8.80
C ILE A 75 12.06 -4.07 -10.01
N ASN A 76 12.09 -5.31 -10.49
CA ASN A 76 11.25 -5.74 -11.61
C ASN A 76 9.75 -5.62 -11.28
N LEU A 77 9.34 -5.95 -10.07
CA LEU A 77 7.95 -5.78 -9.62
C LEU A 77 7.49 -4.33 -9.71
N GLY A 78 8.35 -3.36 -9.36
CA GLY A 78 8.03 -1.93 -9.48
C GLY A 78 7.92 -1.42 -10.93
N LEU A 79 8.45 -2.18 -11.90
CA LEU A 79 8.38 -1.87 -13.34
C LEU A 79 7.19 -2.56 -14.03
N GLU A 80 6.58 -3.55 -13.39
CA GLU A 80 5.44 -4.28 -13.94
C GLU A 80 4.19 -3.41 -14.00
N LYS A 81 3.30 -3.69 -14.97
CA LYS A 81 2.01 -3.01 -15.04
C LYS A 81 1.17 -3.42 -13.83
N ILE A 82 0.87 -2.44 -12.99
CA ILE A 82 -0.03 -2.60 -11.85
C ILE A 82 -1.47 -2.62 -12.37
N VAL A 83 -2.26 -3.58 -11.88
CA VAL A 83 -3.72 -3.59 -12.09
C VAL A 83 -4.37 -2.43 -11.36
N ILE A 84 -5.09 -1.60 -12.10
CA ILE A 84 -5.72 -0.38 -11.58
C ILE A 84 -7.19 -0.61 -11.21
N PRO A 85 -7.76 0.23 -10.33
CA PRO A 85 -9.19 0.21 -10.02
C PRO A 85 -10.06 0.21 -11.30
N GLY A 86 -10.92 -0.79 -11.45
CA GLY A 86 -11.79 -0.94 -12.63
C GLY A 86 -11.26 -1.90 -13.71
N GLU A 87 -10.01 -2.37 -13.62
CA GLU A 87 -9.53 -3.50 -14.43
C GLU A 87 -9.91 -4.84 -13.77
N ALA A 88 -10.14 -5.86 -14.61
CA ALA A 88 -10.35 -7.22 -14.14
C ALA A 88 -9.10 -7.72 -13.39
N GLY A 89 -9.28 -8.17 -12.15
CA GLY A 89 -8.17 -8.60 -11.28
C GLY A 89 -7.78 -7.60 -10.18
N PHE A 90 -8.41 -6.43 -10.11
CA PHE A 90 -8.19 -5.51 -8.99
C PHE A 90 -8.88 -6.03 -7.70
N PRO A 91 -8.14 -6.20 -6.58
CA PRO A 91 -8.62 -6.94 -5.41
C PRO A 91 -9.60 -6.16 -4.51
N PHE A 92 -9.82 -4.86 -4.75
CA PHE A 92 -10.66 -4.02 -3.91
C PHE A 92 -11.83 -3.37 -4.68
N PRO A 93 -12.88 -4.13 -5.02
CA PRO A 93 -14.03 -3.59 -5.73
C PRO A 93 -14.70 -2.49 -4.90
N GLY A 94 -14.97 -1.33 -5.51
CA GLY A 94 -15.70 -0.22 -4.89
C GLY A 94 -14.91 0.64 -3.88
N LEU A 95 -13.69 0.23 -3.48
CA LEU A 95 -12.86 1.00 -2.56
C LEU A 95 -12.18 2.20 -3.23
N PHE A 96 -11.82 2.04 -4.51
CA PHE A 96 -11.16 3.05 -5.32
C PHE A 96 -12.03 3.42 -6.51
N ALA A 97 -12.07 4.71 -6.86
CA ALA A 97 -12.81 5.18 -8.02
C ALA A 97 -12.14 4.69 -9.30
N SER A 98 -12.94 4.27 -10.29
CA SER A 98 -12.42 3.89 -11.60
C SER A 98 -11.91 5.13 -12.36
N PRO A 99 -10.82 4.99 -13.15
CA PRO A 99 -10.28 6.07 -13.95
C PRO A 99 -11.31 6.52 -15.00
N LYS A 100 -11.48 7.83 -15.17
CA LYS A 100 -12.38 8.40 -16.20
C LYS A 100 -11.71 8.48 -17.57
N SER A 101 -10.38 8.45 -17.64
CA SER A 101 -9.60 8.47 -18.88
C SER A 101 -8.33 7.61 -18.77
N GLN A 102 -7.75 7.24 -19.92
CA GLN A 102 -6.49 6.49 -20.00
C GLN A 102 -5.28 7.30 -19.51
N GLN A 103 -5.38 8.64 -19.49
CA GLN A 103 -4.38 9.54 -18.90
C GLN A 103 -4.49 9.58 -17.37
N ASP A 104 -5.73 9.47 -16.84
CA ASP A 104 -5.97 9.35 -15.41
C ASP A 104 -5.59 7.97 -14.88
N ALA A 105 -5.71 6.92 -15.70
CA ALA A 105 -5.30 5.56 -15.36
C ALA A 105 -3.81 5.48 -14.94
N GLY A 106 -2.92 6.21 -15.62
CA GLY A 106 -1.49 6.29 -15.25
C GLY A 106 -1.22 7.16 -14.01
N LYS A 107 -2.09 8.14 -13.72
CA LYS A 107 -2.02 8.99 -12.53
C LYS A 107 -2.73 8.37 -11.31
N LEU A 108 -3.59 7.37 -11.51
CA LEU A 108 -4.54 6.88 -10.51
C LEU A 108 -3.87 6.19 -9.31
N CYS A 109 -2.70 5.59 -9.48
CA CYS A 109 -2.01 4.86 -8.40
C CYS A 109 -1.34 5.77 -7.36
N PHE A 110 -0.98 7.01 -7.72
CA PHE A 110 -0.31 7.93 -6.77
C PHE A 110 -1.00 9.28 -6.68
N ALA A 111 -1.38 9.88 -7.81
CA ALA A 111 -1.97 11.21 -7.83
C ALA A 111 -3.43 11.22 -7.34
N THR A 112 -4.25 10.22 -7.65
CA THR A 112 -5.67 10.22 -7.21
C THR A 112 -5.83 9.88 -5.72
N LEU A 113 -4.86 9.21 -5.09
CA LEU A 113 -4.84 8.99 -3.65
C LEU A 113 -4.37 10.21 -2.85
N LEU A 114 -3.55 11.08 -3.47
CA LEU A 114 -3.01 12.29 -2.85
C LEU A 114 -3.74 13.59 -3.26
N SER A 115 -4.53 13.58 -4.34
CA SER A 115 -5.19 14.77 -4.91
C SER A 115 -6.63 14.97 -4.43
N SER A 116 -7.01 14.51 -3.25
CA SER A 116 -8.23 14.99 -2.60
C SER A 116 -7.87 15.95 -1.48
N ASN A 117 -7.47 17.15 -1.89
CA ASN A 117 -7.82 18.40 -1.23
C ASN A 117 -8.22 19.40 -2.33
#